data_AF-A0A0F9T995-F1
#
_entry.id   AF-A0A0F9T995-F1
#
_cell.length_a   1.000
_cell.length_b   1.000
_cell.length_c   1.000
_cell.angle_alpha   90.00
_cell.angle_beta   90.00
_cell.angle_gamma   90.00
#
_symmetry.space_group_name_H-M   'P 1'
#
loop_
_entity.id
_entity.type
_entity.pdbx_description
1 polymer ?
#
loop_
_entity_poly.entity_id
_entity_poly.type
_entity_poly.pdbx_seq_one_letter_code
_entity_poly.pdbx_strand_id
1 'polypeptide(L)'
;MKIKEFSILEYGPLPERGRISLSDFNLFYGKNESGKTLTIDALLKILTGKDIPQFKNINRVDEKPEGYIIVSDDNGKSIKLKGPKNISNLIELPFNEFNNLFIIRDSDLELYREEDFYNNVTDKLLGLRINDIENILNNLRDLGKLTQTGKFRNIKDEKFDDRINDAEDCIQIIEQLYKKIQNEQFDELEEQLLFYEEKLAKLDKELENYENARKREKYEKGIEALNILKENKKQIEILEVFNEKNRENWRDFEREQKRDFENKERLNAKLNKNKKDLNDLRDQLKDQELEFQIPEKEKKY
;
A
#
# COMPACT_ATOMS: atom_id res chain seq x y z
N MET A 1 45.51 -39.47 37.90
CA MET A 1 44.11 -39.90 38.14
C MET A 1 44.03 -41.41 38.33
N LYS A 2 43.18 -41.94 39.23
CA LYS A 2 43.08 -43.39 39.54
C LYS A 2 41.65 -43.82 39.87
N ILE A 3 41.19 -44.97 39.36
CA ILE A 3 39.91 -45.57 39.79
C ILE A 3 40.13 -46.26 41.14
N LYS A 4 39.42 -45.81 42.18
CA LYS A 4 39.51 -46.38 43.53
C LYS A 4 38.50 -47.49 43.75
N GLU A 5 37.35 -47.40 43.09
CA GLU A 5 36.23 -48.28 43.39
C GLU A 5 35.17 -48.22 42.31
N PHE A 6 34.41 -49.30 42.18
CA PHE A 6 33.19 -49.32 41.40
C PHE A 6 32.10 -50.17 42.04
N SER A 7 30.87 -49.97 41.57
CA SER A 7 29.73 -50.84 41.85
C SER A 7 28.85 -50.89 40.62
N ILE A 8 28.48 -52.11 40.20
CA ILE A 8 27.53 -52.39 39.12
C ILE A 8 26.36 -53.10 39.77
N LEU A 9 25.19 -52.48 39.71
CA LEU A 9 23.94 -52.98 40.26
C LEU A 9 23.22 -53.85 39.23
N GLU A 10 23.12 -53.34 38.00
CA GLU A 10 22.39 -54.00 36.92
C GLU A 10 23.12 -53.78 35.59
N TYR A 11 23.45 -54.88 34.89
CA TYR A 11 23.96 -54.85 33.52
C TYR A 11 23.97 -56.26 32.91
N GLY A 12 22.92 -56.63 32.17
CA GLY A 12 22.79 -57.95 31.57
C GLY A 12 22.89 -59.09 32.59
N PRO A 13 23.59 -60.21 32.29
CA PRO A 13 23.67 -61.36 33.19
C PRO A 13 24.67 -61.18 34.36
N LEU A 14 25.18 -59.97 34.59
CA LEU A 14 26.12 -59.75 35.68
C LEU A 14 25.40 -59.84 37.03
N PRO A 15 25.89 -60.67 37.97
CA PRO A 15 25.33 -60.69 39.31
C PRO A 15 25.71 -59.41 40.06
N GLU A 16 24.84 -58.94 40.93
CA GLU A 16 25.14 -57.83 41.84
C GLU A 16 26.27 -58.25 42.79
N ARG A 17 27.42 -57.55 42.72
CA ARG A 17 28.62 -57.83 43.53
C ARG A 17 28.87 -56.78 44.62
N GLY A 18 27.95 -55.82 44.78
CA GLY A 18 28.09 -54.72 45.72
C GLY A 18 29.24 -53.77 45.35
N ARG A 19 30.00 -53.34 46.36
CA ARG A 19 31.08 -52.35 46.26
C ARG A 19 32.43 -53.05 46.12
N ILE A 20 33.14 -52.80 45.02
CA ILE A 20 34.46 -53.40 44.75
C ILE A 20 35.52 -52.31 44.80
N SER A 21 36.37 -52.36 45.83
CA SER A 21 37.53 -51.48 45.95
C SER A 21 38.69 -52.00 45.11
N LEU A 22 39.37 -51.09 44.40
CA LEU A 22 40.48 -51.38 43.51
C LEU A 22 41.80 -50.95 44.15
N SER A 23 42.83 -51.77 43.98
CA SER A 23 44.22 -51.45 44.34
C SER A 23 44.99 -50.88 43.14
N ASP A 24 46.32 -50.74 43.21
CA ASP A 24 47.16 -50.33 42.09
C ASP A 24 47.15 -51.33 40.93
N PHE A 25 46.94 -52.62 41.23
CA PHE A 25 46.90 -53.68 40.24
C PHE A 25 45.78 -54.67 40.57
N ASN A 26 44.86 -54.86 39.62
CA ASN A 26 43.68 -55.69 39.82
C ASN A 26 43.58 -56.69 38.67
N LEU A 27 43.47 -57.99 39.00
CA LEU A 27 43.27 -59.06 38.04
C LEU A 27 41.84 -59.58 38.12
N PHE A 28 41.06 -59.38 37.07
CA PHE A 28 39.73 -59.97 36.93
C PHE A 28 39.84 -61.33 36.23
N TYR A 29 39.79 -62.41 37.00
CA TYR A 29 39.89 -63.78 36.49
C TYR A 29 38.60 -64.60 36.73
N GLY A 30 38.40 -65.64 35.93
CA GLY A 30 37.26 -66.56 36.05
C GLY A 30 37.12 -67.45 34.81
N LYS A 31 36.18 -68.41 34.85
CA LYS A 31 35.86 -69.28 33.70
C LYS A 31 35.34 -68.48 32.51
N ASN A 32 35.30 -69.08 31.31
CA ASN A 32 34.60 -68.48 30.17
C ASN A 32 33.17 -68.13 30.58
N GLU A 33 32.65 -67.02 30.04
CA GLU A 33 31.30 -66.51 30.31
C GLU A 33 31.04 -66.05 31.76
N SER A 34 32.05 -65.99 32.62
CA SER A 34 31.91 -65.48 34.01
C SER A 34 31.66 -63.96 34.12
N GLY A 35 31.38 -63.28 33.01
CA GLY A 35 31.12 -61.84 32.97
C GLY A 35 32.34 -60.92 33.06
N LYS A 36 33.58 -61.41 32.81
CA LYS A 36 34.79 -60.57 32.86
C LYS A 36 34.71 -59.39 31.88
N THR A 37 34.49 -59.69 30.60
CA THR A 37 34.39 -58.68 29.54
C THR A 37 33.22 -57.74 29.79
N LEU A 38 32.06 -58.28 30.19
CA LEU A 38 30.89 -57.46 30.53
C LEU A 38 31.14 -56.50 31.70
N THR A 39 31.94 -56.91 32.70
CA THR A 39 32.34 -56.02 33.80
C THR A 39 33.12 -54.83 33.28
N ILE A 40 34.10 -55.07 32.39
CA ILE A 40 34.89 -53.99 31.78
C ILE A 40 34.01 -53.11 30.89
N ASP A 41 33.12 -53.70 30.09
CA ASP A 41 32.21 -52.95 29.21
C ASP A 41 31.27 -52.03 30.01
N ALA A 42 30.75 -52.52 31.14
CA ALA A 42 29.95 -51.72 32.07
C ALA A 42 30.75 -50.54 32.63
N LEU A 43 31.99 -50.79 33.06
CA LEU A 43 32.87 -49.73 33.58
C LEU A 43 33.14 -48.65 32.55
N LEU A 44 33.45 -49.05 31.32
CA LEU A 44 33.69 -48.12 30.21
C LEU A 44 32.46 -47.26 29.93
N LYS A 45 31.27 -47.89 29.84
CA LYS A 45 30.01 -47.18 29.63
C LYS A 45 29.65 -46.22 30.77
N ILE A 46 29.94 -46.57 32.02
CA ILE A 46 29.73 -45.65 33.16
C ILE A 46 30.76 -44.51 33.15
N LEU A 47 32.02 -44.77 32.77
CA LEU A 47 33.05 -43.73 32.65
C LEU A 47 32.71 -42.73 31.54
N THR A 48 32.24 -43.20 30.38
CA THR A 48 31.97 -42.34 29.23
C THR A 48 30.58 -41.72 29.24
N GLY A 49 29.61 -42.36 29.89
CA GLY A 49 28.20 -41.96 29.96
C GLY A 49 27.47 -41.94 28.61
N LYS A 50 28.09 -42.49 27.56
CA LYS A 50 27.57 -42.59 26.20
C LYS A 50 28.03 -43.90 25.57
N ASP A 51 27.34 -44.33 24.52
CA ASP A 51 27.82 -45.43 23.68
C ASP A 51 29.18 -45.08 23.07
N ILE A 52 30.05 -46.07 22.99
CA ILE A 52 31.43 -45.91 22.53
C ILE A 52 31.54 -46.55 21.15
N PRO A 53 31.27 -45.81 20.06
CA PRO A 53 31.25 -46.37 18.69
C PRO A 53 32.62 -46.87 18.23
N GLN A 54 33.68 -46.44 18.90
CA GLN A 54 35.05 -46.83 18.66
C GLN A 54 35.32 -48.31 18.93
N PHE A 55 34.65 -48.91 19.92
CA PHE A 55 34.89 -50.30 20.30
C PHE A 55 33.89 -51.23 19.61
N LYS A 56 34.40 -52.15 18.77
CA LYS A 56 33.53 -53.15 18.15
C LYS A 56 32.98 -54.07 19.24
N ASN A 57 31.71 -54.45 19.11
CA ASN A 57 31.04 -55.38 20.03
C ASN A 57 31.07 -54.96 21.52
N ILE A 58 31.10 -53.67 21.84
CA ILE A 58 30.92 -53.21 23.24
C ILE A 58 29.46 -53.27 23.71
N ASN A 59 28.52 -53.19 22.76
CA ASN A 59 27.09 -53.34 23.00
C ASN A 59 26.67 -54.80 22.87
N ARG A 60 27.17 -55.63 23.80
CA ARG A 60 26.79 -57.06 23.90
C ARG A 60 25.41 -57.26 24.53
N VAL A 61 24.92 -56.24 25.23
CA VAL A 61 23.63 -56.19 25.93
C VAL A 61 23.02 -54.82 25.62
N ASP A 62 21.71 -54.80 25.38
CA ASP A 62 20.96 -53.59 25.00
C ASP A 62 20.78 -52.59 26.16
N GLU A 63 20.79 -53.10 27.39
CA GLU A 63 20.63 -52.31 28.61
C GLU A 63 21.86 -51.43 28.90
N LYS A 64 21.62 -50.30 29.58
CA LYS A 64 22.70 -49.45 30.09
C LYS A 64 23.06 -49.89 31.51
N PRO A 65 24.36 -49.91 31.85
CA PRO A 65 24.78 -50.34 33.19
C PRO A 65 24.33 -49.34 34.25
N GLU A 66 23.67 -49.84 35.29
CA GLU A 66 23.38 -49.09 36.50
C GLU A 66 24.48 -49.29 37.52
N GLY A 67 25.03 -48.19 38.05
CA GLY A 67 26.15 -48.27 38.97
C GLY A 67 26.83 -46.95 39.23
N TYR A 68 28.01 -47.01 39.81
CA TYR A 68 28.89 -45.86 39.96
C TYR A 68 30.36 -46.26 39.95
N ILE A 69 31.21 -45.28 39.65
CA ILE A 69 32.66 -45.39 39.72
C ILE A 69 33.19 -44.24 40.56
N ILE A 70 34.14 -44.53 41.47
CA ILE A 70 34.85 -43.51 42.23
C ILE A 70 36.26 -43.37 41.65
N VAL A 71 36.57 -42.17 41.19
CA VAL A 71 37.86 -41.80 40.64
C VAL A 71 38.52 -40.79 41.57
N SER A 72 39.81 -40.93 41.83
CA SER A 72 40.61 -39.92 42.50
C SER A 72 41.48 -39.16 41.52
N ASP A 73 41.50 -37.84 41.70
CA ASP A 73 42.44 -36.95 41.05
C ASP A 73 43.84 -37.03 41.70
N ASP A 74 44.84 -36.41 41.08
CA ASP A 74 46.23 -36.34 41.55
C ASP A 74 46.36 -35.63 42.90
N ASN A 75 45.40 -34.75 43.22
CA ASN A 75 45.26 -34.10 44.52
C ASN A 75 44.59 -34.98 45.59
N GLY A 76 44.30 -36.26 45.30
CA GLY A 76 43.65 -37.20 46.21
C GLY A 76 42.14 -37.00 46.39
N LYS A 77 41.56 -35.94 45.80
CA LYS A 77 40.13 -35.66 45.82
C LYS A 77 39.36 -36.77 45.11
N SER A 78 38.34 -37.32 45.78
CA SER A 78 37.56 -38.45 45.25
C SER A 78 36.26 -37.94 44.64
N ILE A 79 35.94 -38.42 43.45
CA ILE A 79 34.80 -37.98 42.64
C ILE A 79 33.99 -39.20 42.24
N LYS A 80 32.68 -39.15 42.50
CA LYS A 80 31.73 -40.20 42.15
C LYS A 80 31.11 -39.91 40.77
N LEU A 81 31.38 -40.78 39.82
CA LEU A 81 30.78 -40.82 38.48
C LEU A 81 29.53 -41.71 38.53
N LYS A 82 28.38 -41.11 38.26
CA LYS A 82 27.07 -41.77 38.16
C LYS A 82 26.18 -40.95 37.23
N GLY A 83 25.43 -41.62 36.36
CA GLY A 83 24.47 -40.97 35.45
C GLY A 83 25.17 -40.01 34.49
N PRO A 84 24.83 -38.69 34.48
CA PRO A 84 25.38 -37.71 33.52
C PRO A 84 26.79 -37.20 33.87
N LYS A 85 27.41 -37.68 34.95
CA LYS A 85 28.78 -37.33 35.33
C LYS A 85 29.75 -38.33 34.68
N ASN A 86 30.55 -37.83 33.74
CA ASN A 86 31.41 -38.64 32.88
C ASN A 86 32.87 -38.19 33.02
N ILE A 87 33.81 -38.99 32.50
CA ILE A 87 35.24 -38.72 32.63
C ILE A 87 35.70 -37.46 31.89
N SER A 88 35.07 -37.09 30.77
CA SER A 88 35.40 -35.84 30.05
C SER A 88 35.06 -34.55 30.80
N ASN A 89 34.26 -34.63 31.88
CA ASN A 89 34.04 -33.48 32.75
C ASN A 89 35.18 -33.30 33.76
N LEU A 90 36.05 -34.31 33.91
CA LEU A 90 37.16 -34.34 34.85
C LEU A 90 38.51 -34.16 34.17
N ILE A 91 38.60 -34.54 32.91
CA ILE A 91 39.82 -34.48 32.12
C ILE A 91 39.55 -33.63 30.89
N GLU A 92 40.47 -32.73 30.55
CA GLU A 92 40.48 -31.96 29.29
C GLU A 92 40.87 -32.84 28.08
N LEU A 93 40.35 -34.07 28.03
CA LEU A 93 40.56 -35.01 26.94
C LEU A 93 39.20 -35.48 26.38
N PRO A 94 39.02 -35.45 25.06
CA PRO A 94 37.84 -36.03 24.42
C PRO A 94 37.84 -37.56 24.58
N PHE A 95 36.65 -38.16 24.61
CA PHE A 95 36.49 -39.60 24.87
C PHE A 95 37.30 -40.50 23.92
N ASN A 96 37.39 -40.12 22.65
CA ASN A 96 38.11 -40.92 21.65
C ASN A 96 39.61 -40.99 21.96
N GLU A 97 40.21 -39.86 22.40
CA GLU A 97 41.61 -39.83 22.83
C GLU A 97 41.81 -40.61 24.13
N PHE A 98 40.89 -40.46 25.09
CA PHE A 98 40.93 -41.20 26.36
C PHE A 98 40.95 -42.73 26.11
N ASN A 99 40.09 -43.20 25.21
CA ASN A 99 40.01 -44.62 24.85
C ASN A 99 41.28 -45.09 24.14
N ASN A 100 41.81 -44.33 23.19
CA ASN A 100 43.05 -44.67 22.50
C ASN A 100 44.26 -44.73 23.46
N LEU A 101 44.29 -43.90 24.51
CA LEU A 101 45.43 -43.81 25.43
C LEU A 101 45.40 -44.83 26.58
N PHE A 102 44.24 -45.00 27.21
CA PHE A 102 44.14 -45.70 28.50
C PHE A 102 43.48 -47.07 28.43
N ILE A 103 42.87 -47.43 27.30
CA ILE A 103 42.07 -48.66 27.18
C ILE A 103 42.63 -49.50 26.04
N ILE A 104 43.13 -50.68 26.40
CA ILE A 104 43.63 -51.66 25.44
C ILE A 104 42.70 -52.87 25.50
N ARG A 105 42.08 -53.22 24.37
CA ARG A 105 41.22 -54.42 24.24
C ARG A 105 41.82 -55.35 23.21
N ASP A 106 41.67 -56.66 23.43
CA ASP A 106 42.19 -57.67 22.50
C ASP A 106 41.59 -57.56 21.09
N SER A 107 40.33 -57.13 21.03
CA SER A 107 39.51 -57.07 19.83
C SER A 107 39.69 -55.77 19.05
N ASP A 108 40.32 -54.77 19.67
CA ASP A 108 40.44 -53.39 19.17
C ASP A 108 41.89 -52.91 19.41
N LEU A 109 42.86 -53.54 18.71
CA LEU A 109 44.29 -53.17 18.79
C LEU A 109 44.66 -51.98 17.88
N GLU A 110 43.78 -51.62 16.95
CA GLU A 110 43.95 -50.46 16.06
C GLU A 110 43.46 -49.18 16.76
N LEU A 111 44.21 -48.09 16.58
CA LEU A 111 43.80 -46.78 17.11
C LEU A 111 42.66 -46.21 16.26
N TYR A 112 41.61 -45.74 16.92
CA TYR A 112 40.50 -45.10 16.22
C TYR A 112 40.92 -43.73 15.69
N ARG A 113 40.75 -43.51 14.38
CA ARG A 113 41.20 -42.30 13.67
C ARG A 113 42.65 -41.95 14.01
N GLU A 114 43.54 -42.90 13.72
CA GLU A 114 44.95 -42.86 14.08
C GLU A 114 45.66 -41.56 13.69
N GLU A 115 45.47 -41.07 12.45
CA GLU A 115 46.08 -39.81 11.98
C GLU A 115 45.60 -38.60 12.79
N ASP A 116 44.27 -38.43 12.94
CA ASP A 116 43.69 -37.35 13.76
C ASP A 116 44.17 -37.43 15.20
N PHE A 117 44.24 -38.64 15.75
CA PHE A 117 44.70 -38.88 17.12
C PHE A 117 46.15 -38.46 17.31
N TYR A 118 47.07 -38.88 16.43
CA TYR A 118 48.47 -38.50 16.54
C TYR A 118 48.68 -37.00 16.36
N ASN A 119 47.96 -36.36 15.44
CA ASN A 119 48.04 -34.91 15.25
C ASN A 119 47.54 -34.16 16.50
N ASN A 120 46.39 -34.54 17.05
CA ASN A 120 45.83 -33.90 18.24
C ASN A 120 46.68 -34.12 19.50
N VAL A 121 47.22 -35.33 19.70
CA VAL A 121 48.09 -35.63 20.85
C VAL A 121 49.42 -34.90 20.71
N THR A 122 50.01 -34.89 19.52
CA THR A 122 51.25 -34.15 19.25
C THR A 122 51.05 -32.66 19.48
N ASP A 123 49.97 -32.08 18.98
CA ASP A 123 49.60 -30.68 19.20
C ASP A 123 49.50 -30.37 20.71
N LYS A 124 48.76 -31.19 21.47
CA LYS A 124 48.61 -31.01 22.93
C LYS A 124 49.92 -31.16 23.69
N LEU A 125 50.75 -32.16 23.33
CA LEU A 125 52.05 -32.38 23.97
C LEU A 125 53.03 -31.24 23.71
N LEU A 126 52.99 -30.65 22.51
CA LEU A 126 53.79 -29.50 22.14
C LEU A 126 53.19 -28.16 22.62
N GLY A 127 51.97 -28.18 23.18
CA GLY A 127 51.24 -26.97 23.56
C GLY A 127 50.78 -26.13 22.36
N LEU A 128 50.72 -26.74 21.17
CA LEU A 128 50.25 -26.12 19.94
C LEU A 128 48.73 -26.29 19.84
N ARG A 129 48.05 -25.27 19.33
CA ARG A 129 46.59 -25.28 19.12
C ARG A 129 46.26 -25.18 17.62
N ILE A 130 47.01 -25.87 16.79
CA ILE A 130 46.91 -25.73 15.32
C ILE A 130 45.56 -26.24 14.85
N ASN A 131 45.18 -27.47 15.25
CA ASN A 131 43.88 -28.04 14.90
C ASN A 131 42.69 -27.20 15.43
N ASP A 132 42.80 -26.65 16.64
CA ASP A 132 41.76 -25.77 17.20
C ASP A 132 41.58 -24.51 16.35
N ILE A 133 42.69 -23.88 15.93
CA ILE A 133 42.67 -22.68 15.09
C ILE A 133 42.08 -23.01 13.71
N GLU A 134 42.47 -24.13 13.10
CA GLU A 134 41.92 -24.56 11.82
C GLU A 134 40.42 -24.81 11.89
N ASN A 135 39.94 -25.44 12.97
CA ASN A 135 38.52 -25.65 13.21
C ASN A 135 37.76 -24.33 13.36
N ILE A 136 38.28 -23.38 14.15
CA ILE A 136 37.68 -22.05 14.30
C ILE A 136 37.63 -21.33 12.95
N LEU A 137 38.71 -21.40 12.18
CA LEU A 137 38.84 -20.71 10.91
C LEU A 137 37.89 -21.30 9.85
N ASN A 138 37.70 -22.62 9.84
CA ASN A 138 36.70 -23.28 9.00
C ASN A 138 35.28 -22.90 9.40
N ASN A 139 34.97 -22.88 10.71
CA ASN A 139 33.67 -22.43 11.21
C ASN A 139 33.37 -20.97 10.83
N LEU A 140 34.35 -20.07 10.94
CA LEU A 140 34.21 -18.67 10.53
C LEU A 140 33.99 -18.54 9.02
N ARG A 141 34.70 -19.33 8.22
CA ARG A 141 34.50 -19.39 6.76
C ARG A 141 33.11 -19.92 6.41
N ASP A 142 32.60 -20.91 7.12
CA ASP A 142 31.25 -21.44 6.86
C ASP A 142 30.16 -20.46 7.29
N LEU A 143 30.32 -19.79 8.43
CA LEU A 143 29.41 -18.73 8.89
C LEU A 143 29.36 -17.56 7.91
N GLY A 144 30.53 -17.07 7.50
CA GLY A 144 30.64 -15.96 6.53
C GLY A 144 30.41 -16.41 5.08
N LYS A 145 30.17 -17.70 4.83
CA LYS A 145 30.07 -18.29 3.49
C LYS A 145 31.25 -17.87 2.61
N LEU A 146 32.47 -17.93 3.15
CA LEU A 146 33.70 -17.50 2.52
C LEU A 146 34.48 -18.68 1.92
N THR A 147 35.22 -18.41 0.86
CA THR A 147 36.23 -19.29 0.28
C THR A 147 37.47 -19.33 1.17
N GLN A 148 38.40 -20.23 0.86
CA GLN A 148 39.69 -20.31 1.59
C GLN A 148 40.51 -19.01 1.48
N THR A 149 40.33 -18.24 0.40
CA THR A 149 40.98 -16.94 0.19
C THR A 149 40.26 -15.77 0.85
N GLY A 150 39.13 -16.00 1.53
CA GLY A 150 38.35 -14.97 2.22
C GLY A 150 37.38 -14.21 1.33
N LYS A 151 37.16 -14.64 0.08
CA LYS A 151 36.11 -14.09 -0.80
C LYS A 151 34.77 -14.74 -0.53
N PHE A 152 33.65 -14.11 -0.90
CA PHE A 152 32.35 -14.74 -0.78
C PHE A 152 32.22 -15.97 -1.70
N ARG A 153 31.58 -17.03 -1.21
CA ARG A 153 31.33 -18.24 -1.99
C ARG A 153 30.33 -17.93 -3.08
N ASN A 154 30.71 -18.25 -4.31
CA ASN A 154 29.82 -18.19 -5.48
C ASN A 154 29.36 -19.60 -5.87
N ILE A 155 28.54 -20.22 -5.01
CA ILE A 155 27.93 -21.54 -5.28
C ILE A 155 26.59 -21.32 -6.00
N LYS A 156 26.26 -22.20 -6.96
CA LYS A 156 25.12 -22.09 -7.89
C LYS A 156 23.80 -21.60 -7.28
N ASP A 157 23.49 -21.99 -6.04
CA ASP A 157 22.21 -21.66 -5.38
C ASP A 157 22.25 -20.34 -4.58
N GLU A 158 23.41 -19.88 -4.12
CA GLU A 158 23.52 -18.72 -3.20
C GLU A 158 24.16 -17.49 -3.87
N LYS A 159 25.13 -17.69 -4.78
CA LYS A 159 25.88 -16.65 -5.53
C LYS A 159 26.14 -15.35 -4.75
N PHE A 160 26.71 -15.46 -3.54
CA PHE A 160 26.84 -14.30 -2.66
C PHE A 160 27.75 -13.22 -3.21
N ASP A 161 28.81 -13.59 -3.93
CA ASP A 161 29.73 -12.65 -4.56
C ASP A 161 29.01 -11.78 -5.60
N ASP A 162 28.26 -12.41 -6.51
CA ASP A 162 27.47 -11.70 -7.54
C ASP A 162 26.43 -10.77 -6.91
N ARG A 163 25.71 -11.24 -5.88
CA ARG A 163 24.68 -10.42 -5.21
C ARG A 163 25.24 -9.19 -4.51
N ILE A 164 26.46 -9.29 -3.96
CA ILE A 164 27.11 -8.16 -3.31
C ILE A 164 27.55 -7.14 -4.36
N ASN A 165 28.16 -7.62 -5.46
CA ASN A 165 28.54 -6.74 -6.57
C ASN A 165 27.30 -6.04 -7.18
N ASP A 166 26.21 -6.78 -7.43
CA ASP A 166 24.96 -6.22 -7.94
C ASP A 166 24.38 -5.15 -7.00
N ALA A 167 24.48 -5.37 -5.68
CA ALA A 167 24.03 -4.40 -4.69
C ALA A 167 24.90 -3.13 -4.69
N GLU A 168 26.22 -3.27 -4.81
CA GLU A 168 27.14 -2.13 -4.95
C GLU A 168 26.84 -1.32 -6.22
N ASP A 169 26.62 -1.99 -7.35
CA ASP A 169 26.24 -1.35 -8.61
C ASP A 169 24.89 -0.62 -8.48
N CYS A 170 23.89 -1.23 -7.83
CA CYS A 170 22.60 -0.58 -7.56
C CYS A 170 22.77 0.69 -6.71
N ILE A 171 23.60 0.64 -5.68
CA ILE A 171 23.88 1.81 -4.82
C ILE A 171 24.50 2.94 -5.65
N GLN A 172 25.46 2.63 -6.52
CA GLN A 172 26.06 3.63 -7.42
C GLN A 172 25.03 4.26 -8.34
N ILE A 173 24.11 3.47 -8.92
CA ILE A 173 23.03 3.99 -9.77
C ILE A 173 22.11 4.92 -8.97
N ILE A 174 21.72 4.52 -7.75
CA ILE A 174 20.87 5.34 -6.87
C ILE A 174 21.55 6.67 -6.56
N GLU A 175 22.84 6.67 -6.23
CA GLU A 175 23.59 7.89 -5.96
C GLU A 175 23.68 8.81 -7.19
N GLN A 176 23.86 8.25 -8.39
CA GLN A 176 23.86 9.01 -9.64
C GLN A 176 22.48 9.63 -9.92
N LEU A 177 21.40 8.86 -9.74
CA LEU A 177 20.04 9.36 -9.91
C LEU A 177 19.72 10.45 -8.90
N TYR A 178 20.13 10.29 -7.64
CA TYR A 178 19.93 11.30 -6.61
C TYR A 178 20.64 12.62 -6.97
N LYS A 179 21.90 12.55 -7.43
CA LYS A 179 22.62 13.74 -7.93
C LYS A 179 21.91 14.38 -9.12
N LYS A 180 21.38 13.58 -10.03
CA LYS A 180 20.62 14.09 -11.18
C LYS A 180 19.33 14.80 -10.74
N ILE A 181 18.58 14.19 -9.81
CA ILE A 181 17.36 14.75 -9.23
C ILE A 181 17.63 16.10 -8.57
N GLN A 182 18.72 16.19 -7.80
CA GLN A 182 19.13 17.45 -7.16
C GLN A 182 19.58 18.51 -8.17
N ASN A 183 20.39 18.14 -9.16
CA ASN A 183 20.89 19.09 -10.16
C ASN A 183 19.79 19.63 -11.08
N GLU A 184 18.82 18.79 -11.45
CA GLU A 184 17.70 19.17 -12.31
C GLU A 184 16.51 19.73 -11.52
N GLN A 185 16.62 19.84 -10.18
CA GLN A 185 15.61 20.38 -9.27
C GLN A 185 14.20 19.81 -9.54
N PHE A 186 14.10 18.48 -9.66
CA PHE A 186 12.83 17.81 -9.99
C PHE A 186 11.70 18.15 -9.03
N ASP A 187 12.01 18.37 -7.75
CA ASP A 187 11.02 18.76 -6.74
C ASP A 187 10.31 20.08 -7.13
N GLU A 188 11.06 21.06 -7.65
CA GLU A 188 10.52 22.35 -8.11
C GLU A 188 9.70 22.18 -9.40
N LEU A 189 10.14 21.30 -10.29
CA LEU A 189 9.40 20.98 -11.52
C LEU A 189 8.06 20.27 -11.23
N GLU A 190 8.05 19.37 -10.25
CA GLU A 190 6.85 18.65 -9.82
C GLU A 190 5.84 19.62 -9.16
N GLU A 191 6.33 20.54 -8.31
CA GLU A 191 5.49 21.59 -7.73
C GLU A 191 4.90 22.50 -8.81
N GLN A 192 5.71 22.91 -9.80
CA GLN A 192 5.22 23.71 -10.93
C GLN A 192 4.18 22.96 -11.75
N LEU A 193 4.38 21.67 -12.03
CA LEU A 193 3.44 20.84 -12.77
C LEU A 193 2.08 20.81 -12.06
N LEU A 194 2.07 20.49 -10.76
CA LEU A 194 0.84 20.44 -9.97
C LEU A 194 0.12 21.81 -9.96
N PHE A 195 0.88 22.89 -9.81
CA PHE A 195 0.33 24.26 -9.84
C PHE A 195 -0.34 24.60 -11.18
N TYR A 196 0.25 24.20 -12.31
CA TYR A 196 -0.35 24.44 -13.62
C TYR A 196 -1.55 23.53 -13.89
N GLU A 197 -1.53 22.27 -13.44
CA GLU A 197 -2.69 21.38 -13.53
C GLU A 197 -3.90 21.93 -12.78
N GLU A 198 -3.70 22.43 -11.55
CA GLU A 198 -4.77 23.06 -10.79
C GLU A 198 -5.31 24.33 -11.47
N LYS A 199 -4.43 25.14 -12.07
CA LYS A 199 -4.84 26.32 -12.84
C LYS A 199 -5.66 25.96 -14.07
N LEU A 200 -5.25 24.94 -14.81
CA LEU A 200 -5.99 24.44 -15.97
C LEU A 200 -7.39 23.96 -15.55
N ALA A 201 -7.48 23.16 -14.49
CA ALA A 201 -8.76 22.69 -13.98
C ALA A 201 -9.70 23.82 -13.54
N LYS A 202 -9.17 24.92 -12.99
CA LYS A 202 -9.96 26.13 -12.67
C LYS A 202 -10.43 26.83 -13.94
N LEU A 203 -9.54 26.99 -14.92
CA LEU A 203 -9.86 27.65 -16.18
C LEU A 203 -10.94 26.89 -16.97
N ASP A 204 -10.88 25.56 -16.98
CA ASP A 204 -11.86 24.70 -17.64
C ASP A 204 -13.26 24.87 -17.02
N LYS A 205 -13.34 24.94 -15.68
CA LYS A 205 -14.61 25.22 -14.98
C LYS A 205 -15.13 26.61 -15.30
N GLU A 206 -14.25 27.61 -15.40
CA GLU A 206 -14.66 28.96 -15.80
C GLU A 206 -15.19 28.99 -17.24
N LEU A 207 -14.52 28.30 -18.18
CA LEU A 207 -14.98 28.16 -19.55
C LEU A 207 -16.35 27.48 -19.63
N GLU A 208 -16.56 26.41 -18.88
CA GLU A 208 -17.86 25.74 -18.81
C GLU A 208 -18.97 26.69 -18.30
N ASN A 209 -18.67 27.48 -17.27
CA ASN A 209 -19.59 28.49 -16.76
C ASN A 209 -19.92 29.57 -17.81
N TYR A 210 -18.93 30.05 -18.55
CA TYR A 210 -19.15 31.01 -19.64
C TYR A 210 -19.96 30.41 -20.79
N GLU A 211 -19.71 29.15 -21.17
CA GLU A 211 -20.52 28.46 -22.17
C GLU A 211 -21.97 28.31 -21.74
N ASN A 212 -22.20 27.94 -20.47
CA ASN A 212 -23.54 27.82 -19.90
C ASN A 212 -24.26 29.17 -19.86
N ALA A 213 -23.57 30.24 -19.46
CA ALA A 213 -24.09 31.60 -19.51
C ALA A 213 -24.47 32.02 -20.93
N ARG A 214 -23.61 31.75 -21.92
CA ARG A 214 -23.87 32.03 -23.34
C ARG A 214 -25.07 31.24 -23.88
N LYS A 215 -25.20 29.96 -23.53
CA LYS A 215 -26.35 29.12 -23.90
C LYS A 215 -27.65 29.68 -23.33
N ARG A 216 -27.62 30.10 -22.06
CA ARG A 216 -28.75 30.73 -21.38
C ARG A 216 -29.16 32.05 -22.02
N GLU A 217 -28.21 32.95 -22.29
CA GLU A 217 -28.48 34.23 -22.94
C GLU A 217 -29.13 34.04 -24.32
N LYS A 218 -28.62 33.10 -25.13
CA LYS A 218 -29.23 32.75 -26.42
C LYS A 218 -30.66 32.24 -26.27
N TYR A 219 -30.91 31.41 -25.26
CA TYR A 219 -32.23 30.87 -24.98
C TYR A 219 -33.22 31.97 -24.55
N GLU A 220 -32.82 32.85 -23.64
CA GLU A 220 -33.63 33.99 -23.18
C GLU A 220 -33.99 34.93 -24.33
N LYS A 221 -32.99 35.36 -25.13
CA LYS A 221 -33.22 36.16 -26.35
C LYS A 221 -34.12 35.44 -27.35
N GLY A 222 -33.97 34.11 -27.49
CA GLY A 222 -34.80 33.29 -28.35
C GLY A 222 -36.26 33.23 -27.90
N ILE A 223 -36.51 33.11 -26.59
CA ILE A 223 -37.86 33.16 -26.02
C ILE A 223 -38.49 34.53 -26.21
N GLU A 224 -37.75 35.60 -25.93
CA GLU A 224 -38.24 36.97 -26.10
C GLU A 224 -38.65 37.22 -27.55
N ALA A 225 -37.79 36.88 -28.52
CA ALA A 225 -38.10 36.99 -29.93
C ALA A 225 -39.32 36.14 -30.35
N LEU A 226 -39.46 34.93 -29.81
CA LEU A 226 -40.59 34.04 -30.07
C LEU A 226 -41.90 34.59 -29.47
N ASN A 227 -41.85 35.21 -28.29
CA ASN A 227 -43.00 35.86 -27.67
C ASN A 227 -43.44 37.08 -28.48
N ILE A 228 -42.50 37.94 -28.91
CA ILE A 228 -42.78 39.07 -29.80
C ILE A 228 -43.43 38.59 -31.09
N LEU A 229 -42.91 37.52 -31.70
CA LEU A 229 -43.48 36.94 -32.92
C LEU A 229 -44.90 36.43 -32.69
N LYS A 230 -45.17 35.77 -31.55
CA LYS A 230 -46.54 35.32 -31.18
C LYS A 230 -47.49 36.49 -30.96
N GLU A 231 -47.05 37.56 -30.30
CA GLU A 231 -47.86 38.77 -30.10
C GLU A 231 -48.16 39.46 -31.42
N ASN A 232 -47.14 39.64 -32.27
CA ASN A 232 -47.31 40.20 -33.62
C ASN A 232 -48.25 39.34 -34.47
N LYS A 233 -48.16 38.00 -34.37
CA LYS A 233 -49.10 37.10 -35.06
C LYS A 233 -50.54 37.32 -34.60
N LYS A 234 -50.79 37.44 -33.29
CA LYS A 234 -52.12 37.77 -32.77
C LYS A 234 -52.61 39.13 -33.26
N GLN A 235 -51.73 40.13 -33.33
CA GLN A 235 -52.07 41.44 -33.88
C GLN A 235 -52.42 41.36 -35.37
N ILE A 236 -51.69 40.58 -36.16
CA ILE A 236 -52.00 40.33 -37.58
C ILE A 236 -53.37 39.64 -37.70
N GLU A 237 -53.67 38.61 -36.91
CA GLU A 237 -54.97 37.93 -36.90
C GLU A 237 -56.12 38.91 -36.58
N ILE A 238 -55.92 39.86 -35.66
CA ILE A 238 -56.89 40.94 -35.38
C ILE A 238 -57.05 41.87 -36.58
N LEU A 239 -55.94 42.20 -37.25
CA LEU A 239 -55.92 43.14 -38.37
C LEU A 239 -56.40 42.52 -39.70
N GLU A 240 -56.40 41.20 -39.85
CA GLU A 240 -56.97 40.49 -41.02
C GLU A 240 -58.45 40.81 -41.26
N VAL A 241 -59.17 41.22 -40.22
CA VAL A 241 -60.56 41.70 -40.34
C VAL A 241 -60.64 42.97 -41.22
N PHE A 242 -59.59 43.80 -41.26
CA PHE A 242 -59.55 45.01 -42.08
C PHE A 242 -59.06 44.70 -43.50
N ASN A 243 -59.96 44.18 -44.33
CA ASN A 243 -59.68 43.86 -45.73
C ASN A 243 -60.05 45.01 -46.70
N GLU A 244 -59.69 44.84 -47.97
CA GLU A 244 -59.93 45.82 -49.03
C GLU A 244 -61.42 46.16 -49.20
N LYS A 245 -62.30 45.19 -48.93
CA LYS A 245 -63.76 45.37 -48.91
C LYS A 245 -64.23 46.29 -47.77
N ASN A 246 -63.62 46.18 -46.59
CA ASN A 246 -63.89 47.10 -45.48
C ASN A 246 -63.36 48.51 -45.77
N ARG A 247 -62.27 48.64 -46.52
CA ARG A 247 -61.78 49.93 -47.02
C ARG A 247 -62.74 50.56 -48.03
N GLU A 248 -63.30 49.78 -48.95
CA GLU A 248 -64.33 50.24 -49.88
C GLU A 248 -65.58 50.71 -49.13
N ASN A 249 -66.09 49.90 -48.19
CA ASN A 249 -67.23 50.27 -47.36
C ASN A 249 -66.97 51.56 -46.58
N TRP A 250 -65.79 51.72 -45.97
CA TRP A 250 -65.41 52.95 -45.27
C TRP A 250 -65.39 54.17 -46.19
N ARG A 251 -64.85 54.01 -47.40
CA ARG A 251 -64.79 55.08 -48.41
C ARG A 251 -66.18 55.49 -48.89
N ASP A 252 -67.09 54.53 -49.03
CA ASP A 252 -68.47 54.80 -49.40
C ASP A 252 -69.23 55.49 -48.27
N PHE A 253 -69.05 55.06 -47.00
CA PHE A 253 -69.60 55.78 -45.85
C PHE A 253 -69.06 57.21 -45.72
N GLU A 254 -67.78 57.44 -46.00
CA GLU A 254 -67.18 58.78 -45.98
C GLU A 254 -67.76 59.67 -47.10
N ARG A 255 -68.02 59.10 -48.27
CA ARG A 255 -68.72 59.80 -49.38
C ARG A 255 -70.17 60.11 -49.02
N GLU A 256 -70.88 59.18 -48.39
CA GLU A 256 -72.25 59.39 -47.91
C GLU A 256 -72.28 60.50 -46.86
N GLN A 257 -71.40 60.45 -45.85
CA GLN A 257 -71.29 61.48 -44.82
C GLN A 257 -71.01 62.86 -45.43
N LYS A 258 -70.13 62.93 -46.44
CA LYS A 258 -69.82 64.18 -47.14
C LYS A 258 -71.02 64.71 -47.93
N ARG A 259 -71.76 63.82 -48.61
CA ARG A 259 -73.02 64.17 -49.31
C ARG A 259 -74.08 64.68 -48.33
N ASP A 260 -74.22 64.02 -47.19
CA ASP A 260 -75.16 64.43 -46.15
C ASP A 260 -74.78 65.78 -45.54
N PHE A 261 -73.48 66.03 -45.35
CA PHE A 261 -72.98 67.33 -44.91
C PHE A 261 -73.26 68.43 -45.93
N GLU A 262 -72.99 68.19 -47.22
CA GLU A 262 -73.31 69.12 -48.31
C GLU A 262 -74.82 69.37 -48.43
N ASN A 263 -75.65 68.35 -48.23
CA ASN A 263 -77.10 68.48 -48.18
C ASN A 263 -77.57 69.31 -46.98
N LYS A 264 -76.95 69.12 -45.81
CA LYS A 264 -77.21 69.91 -44.59
C LYS A 264 -76.84 71.39 -44.80
N GLU A 265 -75.70 71.67 -45.42
CA GLU A 265 -75.28 73.03 -45.81
C GLU A 265 -76.28 73.67 -46.78
N ARG A 266 -76.72 72.96 -47.82
CA ARG A 266 -77.74 73.44 -48.77
C ARG A 266 -79.07 73.73 -48.09
N LEU A 267 -79.52 72.84 -47.19
CA LEU A 267 -80.74 73.04 -46.41
C LEU A 267 -80.62 74.25 -45.49
N ASN A 268 -79.47 74.45 -44.82
CA ASN A 268 -79.21 75.64 -44.00
C ASN A 268 -79.20 76.93 -44.83
N ALA A 269 -78.61 76.91 -46.03
CA ALA A 269 -78.64 78.06 -46.94
C ALA A 269 -80.08 78.40 -47.37
N LYS A 270 -80.91 77.39 -47.69
CA LYS A 270 -82.34 77.59 -47.96
C LYS A 270 -83.09 78.13 -46.75
N LEU A 271 -82.80 77.63 -45.55
CA LEU A 271 -83.42 78.08 -44.31
C LEU A 271 -83.05 79.55 -44.01
N ASN A 272 -81.79 79.94 -44.22
CA ASN A 272 -81.34 81.32 -44.08
C ASN A 272 -81.93 82.26 -45.13
N LYS A 273 -82.09 81.79 -46.38
CA LYS A 273 -82.79 82.56 -47.42
C LYS A 273 -84.25 82.77 -47.06
N ASN A 274 -84.97 81.71 -46.67
CA ASN A 274 -86.35 81.83 -46.21
C ASN A 274 -86.47 82.73 -44.97
N LYS A 275 -85.51 82.72 -44.04
CA LYS A 275 -85.47 83.66 -42.92
C LYS A 275 -85.28 85.11 -43.36
N LYS A 276 -84.43 85.37 -44.36
CA LYS A 276 -84.27 86.70 -44.96
C LYS A 276 -85.54 87.13 -45.66
N ASP A 277 -86.11 86.28 -46.51
CA ASP A 277 -87.37 86.56 -47.21
C ASP A 277 -88.51 86.87 -46.20
N LEU A 278 -88.57 86.17 -45.07
CA LEU A 278 -89.55 86.41 -43.99
C LEU A 278 -89.27 87.73 -43.23
N ASN A 279 -88.00 88.10 -43.03
CA ASN A 279 -87.64 89.40 -42.47
C ASN A 279 -87.95 90.55 -43.44
N ASP A 280 -87.64 90.39 -44.73
CA ASP A 280 -87.95 91.37 -45.76
C ASP A 280 -89.48 91.55 -45.89
N LEU A 281 -90.26 90.47 -45.81
CA LEU A 281 -91.72 90.53 -45.71
C LEU A 281 -92.22 91.22 -44.43
N ARG A 282 -91.52 91.04 -43.30
CA ARG A 282 -91.82 91.74 -42.04
C ARG A 282 -91.52 93.23 -42.13
N ASP A 283 -90.44 93.61 -42.79
CA ASP A 283 -90.04 95.00 -42.97
C ASP A 283 -90.96 95.69 -44.00
N GLN A 284 -91.38 94.99 -45.07
CA GLN A 284 -92.44 95.46 -45.97
C GLN A 284 -93.78 95.64 -45.24
N LEU A 285 -94.12 94.76 -44.30
CA LEU A 285 -95.31 94.90 -43.45
C LEU A 285 -95.21 96.15 -42.55
N LYS A 286 -94.02 96.41 -41.97
CA LYS A 286 -93.78 97.62 -41.15
C LYS A 286 -93.83 98.90 -41.98
N ASP A 287 -93.31 98.90 -43.20
CA ASP A 287 -93.37 100.04 -44.11
C ASP A 287 -94.83 100.33 -44.54
N GLN A 288 -95.64 99.30 -44.76
CA GLN A 288 -97.09 99.45 -45.01
C GLN A 288 -97.87 99.89 -43.76
N GLU A 289 -97.46 99.49 -42.56
CA GLU A 289 -98.04 99.99 -41.29
C GLU A 289 -97.66 101.47 -41.02
N LEU A 290 -96.49 101.92 -41.46
CA LEU A 290 -96.02 103.32 -41.35
C LEU A 290 -96.71 104.26 -42.35
N GLU A 291 -97.06 103.79 -43.56
CA GLU A 291 -97.88 104.55 -44.53
C GLU A 291 -99.32 104.77 -44.04
N PHE A 292 -99.83 103.96 -43.12
CA PHE A 292 -101.21 104.07 -42.60
C PHE A 292 -101.38 105.02 -41.41
N GLN A 293 -100.31 105.55 -40.79
CA GLN A 293 -100.39 106.38 -39.56
C GLN A 293 -100.15 107.90 -39.75
N ILE A 294 -100.00 108.41 -40.98
CA ILE A 294 -99.88 109.86 -41.21
C ILE A 294 -100.94 110.36 -42.21
N PRO A 295 -102.05 110.95 -41.74
CA PRO A 295 -102.87 111.85 -42.54
C PRO A 295 -102.45 113.32 -42.37
N GLU A 296 -102.53 114.03 -43.49
CA GLU A 296 -102.18 115.43 -43.71
C GLU A 296 -103.06 116.45 -42.95
N LYS A 297 -102.40 117.55 -42.55
CA LYS A 297 -102.85 118.97 -42.47
C LYS A 297 -104.33 119.32 -42.20
N GLU A 298 -104.52 120.24 -41.25
CA GLU A 298 -105.28 121.50 -41.43
C GLU A 298 -104.82 122.54 -40.37
N LYS A 299 -104.17 123.65 -40.72
CA LYS A 299 -104.73 125.01 -40.93
C LYS A 299 -105.89 125.41 -39.98
N LYS A 300 -105.59 126.26 -38.98
CA LYS A 300 -106.27 127.56 -38.74
C LYS A 300 -105.62 128.40 -37.62
N TYR A 301 -105.32 129.66 -37.99
CA TYR A 301 -104.87 130.84 -37.24
C TYR A 301 -103.44 130.89 -36.71
#